data_AF-A0A0U2X013-F1
#
_entry.id   AF-A0A0U2X013-F1
#
_cell.length_a   1.000
_cell.length_b   1.000
_cell.length_c   1.000
_cell.angle_alpha   90.00
_cell.angle_beta   90.00
_cell.angle_gamma   90.00
#
_symmetry.space_group_name_H-M   'P 1'
#
loop_
_entity.id
_entity.type
_entity.pdbx_description
1 polymer ?
#
loop_
_entity_poly.entity_id
_entity_poly.type
_entity_poly.pdbx_seq_one_letter_code
_entity_poly.pdbx_strand_id
1 'polypeptide(L)'
;EVESFEQFIHTRYPGYKRFSIEGGDSLVVALEKIIDLSSEFNLREIVIGMSHRGRLSVLTKVMKKSYRAMMHEFKGGTAYPKGLEVSGDVKYHLGYSSDRQLLSNKIVHLSLSPNPSHLQSVNPPVMGKVRAK
;
A
#
# COMPACT_ATOMS: atom_id res chain seq x y z
N GLU A 1 7.06 -9.88 11.93
CA GLU A 1 6.05 -10.03 10.84
C GLU A 1 6.42 -9.36 9.52
N VAL A 2 6.84 -8.08 9.52
CA VAL A 2 7.29 -7.37 8.30
C VAL A 2 8.54 -8.03 7.72
N GLU A 3 9.54 -8.28 8.56
CA GLU A 3 10.79 -8.94 8.19
C GLU A 3 10.56 -10.32 7.55
N SER A 4 9.70 -11.15 8.14
CA SER A 4 9.38 -12.48 7.59
C SER A 4 8.76 -12.41 6.20
N PHE A 5 7.96 -11.37 5.91
CA PHE A 5 7.42 -11.14 4.57
C PHE A 5 8.51 -10.73 3.59
N GLU A 6 9.41 -9.82 3.97
CA GLU A 6 10.55 -9.41 3.13
C GLU A 6 11.47 -10.60 2.81
N GLN A 7 11.81 -11.41 3.83
CA GLN A 7 12.62 -12.63 3.68
C GLN A 7 11.93 -13.66 2.78
N PHE A 8 10.61 -13.82 2.91
CA PHE A 8 9.83 -14.71 2.04
C PHE A 8 9.90 -14.27 0.59
N ILE A 9 9.66 -12.98 0.30
CA ILE A 9 9.74 -12.43 -1.06
C ILE A 9 11.16 -12.59 -1.61
N HIS A 10 12.17 -12.27 -0.81
CA HIS A 10 13.57 -12.39 -1.21
C HIS A 10 13.93 -13.83 -1.60
N THR A 11 13.53 -14.81 -0.79
CA THR A 11 13.80 -16.22 -1.03
C THR A 11 13.00 -16.78 -2.22
N ARG A 12 11.73 -16.41 -2.35
CA ARG A 12 10.82 -16.98 -3.37
C ARG A 12 10.95 -16.34 -4.75
N TYR A 13 11.36 -15.08 -4.82
CA TYR A 13 11.45 -14.32 -6.07
C TYR A 13 12.85 -13.69 -6.21
N PRO A 14 13.90 -14.50 -6.37
CA PRO A 14 15.25 -14.00 -6.55
C PRO A 14 15.34 -13.11 -7.79
N GLY A 15 16.10 -12.02 -7.70
CA GLY A 15 16.28 -11.05 -8.79
C GLY A 15 15.15 -10.03 -8.96
N TYR A 16 13.99 -10.21 -8.32
CA TYR A 16 12.94 -9.19 -8.35
C TYR A 16 13.28 -8.01 -7.43
N LYS A 17 13.27 -6.79 -7.97
CA LYS A 17 13.42 -5.57 -7.16
C LYS A 17 12.25 -5.45 -6.19
N ARG A 18 12.47 -5.56 -4.89
CA ARG A 18 11.38 -5.43 -3.89
C ARG A 18 11.31 -4.06 -3.20
N PHE A 19 12.38 -3.26 -3.33
CA PHE A 19 12.53 -1.98 -2.64
C PHE A 19 12.32 -2.12 -1.12
N SER A 20 13.18 -2.96 -0.53
CA SER A 20 13.08 -3.44 0.85
C SER A 20 12.78 -2.35 1.87
N ILE A 21 11.97 -2.70 2.87
CA ILE A 21 11.77 -1.91 4.09
C ILE A 21 12.78 -2.26 5.19
N GLU A 22 13.70 -3.22 4.98
CA GLU A 22 14.71 -3.59 5.97
C GLU A 22 15.44 -2.34 6.51
N GLY A 23 15.48 -2.21 7.84
CA GLY A 23 16.00 -1.04 8.56
C GLY A 23 15.04 0.16 8.68
N GLY A 24 13.84 0.08 8.11
CA GLY A 24 12.79 1.12 8.15
C GLY A 24 11.40 0.58 8.45
N ASP A 25 11.30 -0.60 9.05
CA ASP A 25 10.07 -1.31 9.39
C ASP A 25 9.22 -0.58 10.46
N SER A 26 9.85 0.31 11.24
CA SER A 26 9.17 1.26 12.12
C SER A 26 8.10 2.11 11.41
N LEU A 27 8.23 2.32 10.09
CA LEU A 27 7.20 2.96 9.27
C LEU A 27 5.83 2.27 9.37
N VAL A 28 5.80 0.94 9.39
CA VAL A 28 4.54 0.19 9.49
C VAL A 28 3.86 0.45 10.83
N VAL A 29 4.64 0.45 11.91
CA VAL A 29 4.14 0.76 13.26
C VAL A 29 3.65 2.20 13.34
N ALA A 30 4.39 3.15 12.76
CA ALA A 30 3.99 4.55 12.72
C ALA A 30 2.66 4.76 11.97
N LEU A 31 2.50 4.09 10.81
CA LEU A 31 1.26 4.17 10.04
C LEU A 31 0.07 3.55 10.77
N GLU A 32 0.22 2.37 11.38
CA GLU A 32 -0.84 1.76 12.20
C GLU A 32 -1.23 2.70 13.35
N LYS A 33 -0.25 3.35 14.01
CA LYS A 33 -0.55 4.32 15.08
C LYS A 33 -1.30 5.55 14.56
N ILE A 34 -0.93 6.10 13.41
CA ILE A 34 -1.65 7.22 12.77
C ILE A 34 -3.11 6.82 12.47
N ILE A 35 -3.30 5.60 11.95
CA ILE A 35 -4.63 5.06 11.64
C ILE A 35 -5.47 4.89 12.92
N ASP A 36 -4.89 4.40 14.01
CA ASP A 36 -5.60 4.27 15.28
C ASP A 36 -5.99 5.64 15.86
N LEU A 37 -5.05 6.61 15.86
CA LEU A 37 -5.28 7.98 16.31
C LEU A 37 -6.39 8.68 15.50
N SER A 38 -6.59 8.30 14.23
CA SER A 38 -7.65 8.83 13.38
C SER A 38 -9.05 8.71 14.01
N SER A 39 -9.26 7.70 14.87
CA SER A 39 -10.52 7.51 15.59
C SER A 39 -10.82 8.58 16.63
N GLU A 40 -9.79 9.16 17.25
CA GLU A 40 -9.89 10.23 18.24
C GLU A 40 -10.33 11.55 17.58
N PHE A 41 -9.89 11.77 16.35
CA PHE A 41 -10.22 12.96 15.55
C PHE A 41 -11.44 12.78 14.63
N ASN A 42 -12.17 11.66 14.75
CA ASN A 42 -13.33 11.33 13.91
C ASN A 42 -13.03 11.37 12.38
N LEU A 43 -11.80 11.03 11.99
CA LEU A 43 -11.45 10.96 10.58
C LEU A 43 -12.16 9.78 9.92
N ARG A 44 -12.72 10.02 8.73
CA ARG A 44 -13.40 9.00 7.93
C ARG A 44 -12.52 8.40 6.87
N GLU A 45 -11.49 9.12 6.45
CA GLU A 45 -10.62 8.71 5.36
C GLU A 45 -9.17 9.18 5.55
N ILE A 46 -8.23 8.34 5.14
CA ILE A 46 -6.80 8.64 5.07
C ILE A 46 -6.33 8.35 3.64
N VAL A 47 -5.82 9.38 2.96
CA VAL A 47 -5.23 9.25 1.64
C VAL A 47 -3.71 9.22 1.77
N ILE A 48 -3.09 8.18 1.21
CA ILE A 48 -1.65 7.93 1.30
C ILE A 48 -1.00 8.16 -0.07
N GLY A 49 0.07 8.94 -0.08
CA GLY A 49 1.05 9.00 -1.17
C GLY A 49 2.38 8.46 -0.68
N MET A 50 2.98 7.51 -1.40
CA MET A 50 4.29 6.97 -1.03
C MET A 50 5.07 6.51 -2.25
N SER A 51 6.40 6.48 -2.13
CA SER A 51 7.30 5.90 -3.13
C SER A 51 7.35 4.36 -3.04
N HIS A 52 8.30 3.75 -3.74
CA HIS A 52 8.44 2.30 -3.81
C HIS A 52 8.99 1.65 -2.53
N ARG A 53 9.76 2.39 -1.71
CA ARG A 53 10.46 1.82 -0.53
C ARG A 53 9.45 1.35 0.52
N GLY A 54 9.48 0.06 0.84
CA GLY A 54 8.58 -0.59 1.78
C GLY A 54 7.11 -0.64 1.38
N ARG A 55 6.77 -0.25 0.14
CA ARG A 55 5.38 -0.21 -0.33
C ARG A 55 4.69 -1.57 -0.29
N LEU A 56 5.40 -2.65 -0.58
CA LEU A 56 4.83 -4.00 -0.50
C LEU A 56 4.42 -4.38 0.92
N SER A 57 5.26 -4.00 1.89
CA SER A 57 5.00 -4.18 3.32
C SER A 57 3.83 -3.31 3.77
N VAL A 58 3.74 -2.04 3.34
CA VAL A 58 2.57 -1.19 3.62
C VAL A 58 1.29 -1.75 2.98
N LEU A 59 1.33 -2.19 1.73
CA LEU A 59 0.17 -2.78 1.05
C LEU A 59 -0.38 -4.00 1.80
N THR A 60 0.49 -4.91 2.22
CA THR A 60 0.05 -6.15 2.88
C THR A 60 -0.29 -5.95 4.36
N LYS A 61 0.53 -5.21 5.10
CA LYS A 61 0.39 -5.07 6.56
C LYS A 61 -0.60 -3.98 6.96
N VAL A 62 -0.55 -2.82 6.28
CA VAL A 62 -1.38 -1.65 6.61
C VAL A 62 -2.67 -1.67 5.80
N MET A 63 -2.57 -1.71 4.47
CA MET A 63 -3.73 -1.67 3.56
C MET A 63 -4.49 -3.00 3.47
N LYS A 64 -4.03 -4.05 4.16
CA LYS A 64 -4.64 -5.41 4.16
C LYS A 64 -4.83 -6.01 2.76
N LYS A 65 -3.98 -5.66 1.79
CA LYS A 65 -3.93 -6.36 0.50
C LYS A 65 -3.57 -7.82 0.76
N SER A 66 -4.42 -8.72 0.27
CA SER A 66 -4.23 -10.15 0.53
C SER A 66 -2.90 -10.64 -0.04
N TYR A 67 -2.23 -11.54 0.68
CA TYR A 67 -1.03 -12.20 0.18
C TYR A 67 -1.27 -12.93 -1.14
N ARG A 68 -2.47 -13.49 -1.33
CA ARG A 68 -2.86 -14.15 -2.58
C ARG A 68 -2.77 -13.20 -3.77
N ALA A 69 -3.36 -12.00 -3.65
CA ALA A 69 -3.29 -10.98 -4.70
C ALA A 69 -1.86 -10.52 -4.93
N MET A 70 -1.11 -10.26 -3.85
CA MET A 70 0.30 -9.87 -3.94
C MET A 70 1.15 -10.94 -4.67
N MET A 71 0.99 -12.22 -4.31
CA MET A 71 1.72 -13.31 -4.96
C MET A 71 1.31 -13.53 -6.41
N HIS A 72 0.05 -13.24 -6.77
CA HIS A 72 -0.39 -13.30 -8.15
C HIS A 72 0.37 -12.29 -9.02
N GLU A 73 0.54 -11.06 -8.53
CA GLU A 73 1.31 -10.01 -9.22
C GLU A 73 2.81 -10.34 -9.31
N PHE A 74 3.38 -11.02 -8.31
CA PHE A 74 4.76 -11.51 -8.38
C PHE A 74 4.97 -12.59 -9.44
N LYS A 75 3.92 -13.37 -9.77
CA LYS A 75 3.93 -14.38 -10.84
C LYS A 75 3.62 -13.82 -12.23
N GLY A 76 3.52 -12.49 -12.37
CA GLY A 76 3.15 -11.84 -13.62
C GLY A 76 1.63 -11.75 -13.87
N GLY A 77 0.82 -12.10 -12.87
CA GLY A 77 -0.62 -11.90 -12.93
C GLY A 77 -1.00 -10.42 -12.89
N THR A 78 -2.14 -10.08 -13.49
CA THR A 78 -2.65 -8.71 -13.50
C THR A 78 -3.44 -8.42 -12.22
N ALA A 79 -3.42 -7.17 -11.76
CA ALA A 79 -4.27 -6.72 -10.65
C ALA A 79 -5.74 -6.48 -11.06
N TYR A 80 -6.05 -6.60 -12.35
CA TYR A 80 -7.34 -6.28 -12.94
C TYR A 80 -8.15 -7.54 -13.27
N PRO A 81 -9.48 -7.46 -13.30
CA PRO A 81 -10.32 -8.55 -13.80
C PRO A 81 -9.97 -8.93 -15.24
N LYS A 82 -10.17 -10.20 -15.59
CA LYS A 82 -9.98 -10.67 -16.97
C LYS A 82 -10.94 -9.94 -17.91
N GLY A 83 -10.46 -9.59 -19.11
CA GLY A 83 -11.27 -8.91 -20.15
C GLY A 83 -11.25 -7.39 -20.08
N LEU A 84 -10.56 -6.79 -19.11
CA LEU A 84 -10.27 -5.36 -19.11
C LEU A 84 -9.01 -5.07 -19.93
N GLU A 85 -9.11 -4.24 -20.97
CA GLU A 85 -7.95 -3.77 -21.74
C GLU A 85 -7.24 -2.65 -20.97
N VAL A 86 -6.30 -3.03 -20.12
CA VAL A 86 -5.46 -2.10 -19.35
C VAL A 86 -4.00 -2.44 -19.60
N SER A 87 -3.19 -1.44 -19.93
CA SER A 87 -1.73 -1.62 -20.09
C SER A 87 -1.05 -2.13 -18.81
N GLY A 88 -1.66 -1.84 -17.66
CA GLY A 88 -1.13 -2.16 -16.34
C GLY A 88 0.06 -1.27 -15.95
N ASP A 89 0.64 -1.59 -14.81
CA ASP A 89 1.89 -1.01 -14.30
C ASP A 89 2.56 -2.03 -13.37
N VAL A 90 3.79 -1.76 -12.93
CA VAL A 90 4.45 -2.58 -11.92
C VAL A 90 3.72 -2.49 -10.58
N LYS A 91 3.68 -3.61 -9.84
CA LYS A 91 2.98 -3.74 -8.55
C LYS A 91 3.27 -2.65 -7.50
N TYR A 92 4.42 -1.99 -7.57
CA TYR A 92 4.81 -0.89 -6.67
C TYR A 92 4.29 0.49 -7.11
N HIS A 93 3.55 0.59 -8.21
CA HIS A 93 2.91 1.83 -8.69
C HIS A 93 1.39 1.80 -8.54
N LEU A 94 0.80 0.60 -8.42
CA LEU A 94 -0.64 0.44 -8.37
C LEU A 94 -1.23 1.03 -7.08
N GLY A 95 -2.36 1.71 -7.21
CA GLY A 95 -3.15 2.19 -6.09
C GLY A 95 -3.87 1.03 -5.39
N TYR A 96 -4.35 1.29 -4.17
CA TYR A 96 -5.13 0.31 -3.41
C TYR A 96 -6.07 1.02 -2.45
N SER A 97 -7.29 0.52 -2.31
CA SER A 97 -8.27 1.04 -1.36
C SER A 97 -8.77 -0.08 -0.46
N SER A 98 -8.99 0.24 0.81
CA SER A 98 -9.45 -0.72 1.82
C SER A 98 -10.12 0.00 2.98
N ASP A 99 -11.19 -0.57 3.49
CA ASP A 99 -11.80 -0.13 4.76
C ASP A 99 -11.17 -0.89 5.93
N ARG A 100 -10.90 -0.15 7.02
CA ARG A 100 -10.34 -0.70 8.26
C ARG A 100 -11.30 -0.43 9.40
N GLN A 101 -11.70 -1.49 10.10
CA GLN A 101 -12.34 -1.36 11.41
C GLN A 101 -11.26 -1.11 12.47
N LEU A 102 -11.43 -0.03 13.22
CA LEU A 102 -10.57 0.36 14.32
C LEU A 102 -11.04 -0.27 15.64
N LEU A 103 -10.20 -0.25 16.68
CA LEU A 103 -10.56 -0.75 18.01
C LEU A 103 -11.80 -0.06 18.61
N SER A 104 -12.05 1.19 18.21
CA SER A 104 -13.25 1.97 18.57
C SER A 104 -14.52 1.57 17.81
N ASN A 105 -14.47 0.49 17.00
CA ASN A 105 -15.51 0.07 16.05
C ASN A 105 -15.83 1.08 14.93
N LYS A 106 -15.13 2.20 14.86
CA LYS A 106 -15.22 3.12 13.72
C LYS A 106 -14.54 2.49 12.50
N ILE A 107 -15.10 2.78 11.33
CA ILE A 107 -14.52 2.38 10.06
C ILE A 107 -13.81 3.60 9.46
N VAL A 108 -12.55 3.42 9.06
CA VAL A 108 -11.79 4.41 8.30
C VAL A 108 -11.47 3.86 6.92
N HIS A 109 -11.73 4.66 5.88
CA HIS A 109 -11.33 4.34 4.52
C HIS A 109 -9.86 4.68 4.32
N LEU A 110 -9.07 3.74 3.82
CA LEU A 110 -7.69 3.98 3.41
C LEU A 110 -7.62 3.98 1.89
N SER A 111 -6.98 5.00 1.31
CA SER A 111 -6.72 5.06 -0.13
C SER A 111 -5.26 5.38 -0.42
N LEU A 112 -4.54 4.39 -0.93
CA LEU A 112 -3.18 4.55 -1.45
C LEU A 112 -3.24 4.95 -2.92
N SER A 113 -2.72 6.13 -3.24
CA SER A 113 -2.74 6.65 -4.61
C SER A 113 -1.74 5.93 -5.51
N PRO A 114 -2.09 5.67 -6.79
CA PRO A 114 -1.12 5.21 -7.77
C PRO A 114 -0.11 6.32 -8.09
N ASN A 115 1.10 5.94 -8.51
CA ASN A 115 2.15 6.91 -8.85
C ASN A 115 3.17 6.34 -9.83
N PRO A 116 3.72 7.16 -10.74
CA PRO A 116 4.82 6.73 -11.59
C PRO A 116 6.13 6.61 -10.79
N SER A 117 7.20 6.16 -11.44
CA SER A 117 8.54 6.09 -10.84
C SER A 117 9.17 7.48 -10.56
N HIS A 118 8.65 8.56 -11.16
CA HIS A 118 9.11 9.93 -10.91
C HIS A 118 8.81 10.31 -9.46
N LEU A 119 9.85 10.32 -8.63
CA LEU A 119 9.72 10.53 -7.19
C LEU A 119 9.05 11.88 -6.90
N GLN A 120 8.24 11.92 -5.83
CA GLN A 120 7.48 13.07 -5.36
C GLN A 120 6.37 13.60 -6.30
N SER A 121 6.26 13.09 -7.54
CA SER A 121 5.19 13.49 -8.47
C SER A 121 3.77 13.19 -7.95
N VAL A 122 3.64 12.26 -7.02
CA VAL A 122 2.37 11.89 -6.38
C VAL A 122 1.87 12.92 -5.36
N ASN A 123 2.74 13.81 -4.86
CA ASN A 123 2.38 14.67 -3.74
C ASN A 123 1.25 15.67 -4.08
N PRO A 124 1.32 16.43 -5.19
CA PRO A 124 0.21 17.32 -5.57
C PRO A 124 -1.09 16.56 -5.88
N PRO A 125 -1.09 15.45 -6.63
CA PRO A 125 -2.29 14.62 -6.84
C PRO A 125 -2.93 14.14 -5.54
N VAL A 126 -2.14 13.71 -4.55
CA VAL A 126 -2.67 13.29 -3.24
C VAL A 126 -3.32 14.44 -2.50
N MET A 127 -2.68 15.62 -2.45
CA MET A 127 -3.27 16.81 -1.84
C MET A 127 -4.56 17.22 -2.55
N GLY A 128 -4.59 17.19 -3.88
CA GLY A 128 -5.80 17.47 -4.66
C GLY A 128 -6.93 16.48 -4.37
N LYS A 129 -6.61 15.18 -4.28
CA LYS A 129 -7.57 14.12 -3.93
C LYS A 129 -8.14 14.32 -2.52
N VAL A 130 -7.30 14.68 -1.55
CA VAL A 130 -7.75 15.00 -0.19
C VAL A 130 -8.65 16.22 -0.19
N ARG A 131 -8.29 17.28 -0.94
CA ARG A 131 -9.08 18.53 -1.00
C ARG A 131 -10.47 18.33 -1.60
N ALA A 132 -10.62 17.38 -2.51
CA ALA A 132 -11.89 17.09 -3.17
C ALA A 132 -12.84 16.21 -2.36
N LYS A 133 -12.35 15.58 -1.29
CA LYS A 133 -13.11 14.70 -0.39
C LYS A 133 -13.60 15.46 0.84
#